data_AF-A0A2A3L0B3-F1
#
_entry.id   AF-A0A2A3L0B3-F1
#
_cell.length_a   1.000
_cell.length_b   1.000
_cell.length_c   1.000
_cell.angle_alpha   90.00
_cell.angle_beta   90.00
_cell.angle_gamma   90.00
#
_symmetry.space_group_name_H-M   'P 1'
#
loop_
_entity.id
_entity.type
_entity.pdbx_description
1 polymer ?
#
loop_
_entity_poly.entity_id
_entity_poly.type
_entity_poly.pdbx_seq_one_letter_code
_entity_poly.pdbx_strand_id
1 'polypeptide(L)'
;MRHGTVAAAAALLLAAGVIAAAPPARAGCQYGGPVLSKCDGPVQPDGTWQRCVAVTRLIPNGASSYLVPDGHCEQLGPDQHPADLAFADPPGHID
;
A
#
# COMPACT_ATOMS: atom_id res chain seq x y z
N MET A 1 -24.90 19.20 32.88
CA MET A 1 -23.45 19.39 32.62
C MET A 1 -22.62 18.11 32.81
N ARG A 2 -22.84 17.31 33.88
CA ARG A 2 -22.05 16.10 34.18
C ARG A 2 -22.25 14.91 33.22
N HIS A 3 -23.42 14.81 32.57
CA HIS A 3 -23.70 13.72 31.61
C HIS A 3 -23.06 13.94 30.24
N GLY A 4 -22.90 15.21 29.81
CA GLY A 4 -22.28 15.55 28.53
C GLY A 4 -20.79 15.24 28.49
N THR A 5 -20.08 15.45 29.61
CA THR A 5 -18.65 15.12 29.74
C THR A 5 -18.40 13.62 29.69
N VAL A 6 -19.27 12.82 30.33
CA VAL A 6 -19.17 11.35 30.31
C VAL A 6 -19.43 10.81 28.90
N ALA A 7 -20.44 11.32 28.20
CA ALA A 7 -20.73 10.92 26.82
C ALA A 7 -19.58 11.27 25.87
N ALA A 8 -19.00 12.47 26.00
CA ALA A 8 -17.86 12.89 25.19
C ALA A 8 -16.62 12.02 25.46
N ALA A 9 -16.33 11.71 26.73
CA ALA A 9 -15.23 10.84 27.11
C ALA A 9 -15.40 9.41 26.56
N ALA A 10 -16.62 8.87 26.62
CA ALA A 10 -16.93 7.56 26.06
C ALA A 10 -16.74 7.53 24.54
N ALA A 11 -17.20 8.56 23.83
CA ALA A 11 -17.01 8.67 22.38
C ALA A 11 -15.52 8.73 21.98
N LEU A 12 -14.72 9.50 22.73
CA LEU A 12 -13.27 9.59 22.51
C LEU A 12 -12.56 8.26 22.77
N LEU A 13 -12.92 7.54 23.83
CA LEU A 13 -12.35 6.22 24.14
C LEU A 13 -12.71 5.18 23.08
N LEU A 14 -13.94 5.19 22.57
CA LEU A 14 -14.35 4.33 21.47
C LEU A 14 -13.53 4.63 20.21
N ALA A 15 -13.42 5.90 19.82
CA ALA A 15 -12.62 6.29 18.65
C ALA A 15 -11.14 5.89 18.78
N ALA A 16 -10.53 6.14 19.94
CA ALA A 16 -9.16 5.74 20.22
C ALA A 16 -8.99 4.20 20.20
N GLY A 17 -9.98 3.47 20.70
CA GLY A 17 -10.01 2.01 20.65
C GLY A 17 -10.00 1.46 19.23
N VAL A 18 -10.76 2.07 18.31
CA VAL A 18 -10.76 1.65 16.89
C VAL A 18 -9.39 1.87 16.24
N ILE A 19 -8.74 3.01 16.53
CA ILE A 19 -7.43 3.34 15.96
C ILE A 19 -6.35 2.40 16.50
N ALA A 20 -6.37 2.10 17.80
CA ALA A 20 -5.39 1.22 18.43
C ALA A 20 -5.57 -0.26 18.06
N ALA A 21 -6.80 -0.68 17.74
CA ALA A 21 -7.11 -2.04 17.32
C ALA A 21 -6.93 -2.28 15.81
N ALA A 22 -6.63 -1.23 15.03
CA ALA A 22 -6.34 -1.39 13.62
C ALA A 22 -5.11 -2.31 13.47
N PRO A 23 -5.19 -3.40 12.68
CA PRO A 23 -4.02 -4.21 12.41
C PRO A 23 -2.91 -3.31 11.82
N PRO A 24 -1.64 -3.55 12.16
CA PRO A 24 -0.56 -2.85 11.49
C PRO A 24 -0.72 -3.07 9.99
N ALA A 25 -0.55 -2.02 9.19
CA ALA A 25 -0.56 -2.15 7.74
C ALA A 25 0.56 -3.12 7.35
N ARG A 26 0.21 -4.40 7.18
CA ARG A 26 1.05 -5.38 6.53
C ARG A 26 0.83 -5.14 5.06
N ALA A 27 1.68 -4.30 4.48
CA ALA A 27 1.84 -4.33 3.05
C ALA A 27 2.55 -5.65 2.76
N GLY A 28 1.84 -6.64 2.22
CA GLY A 28 2.48 -7.86 1.79
C GLY A 28 3.47 -7.49 0.70
N CYS A 29 4.73 -7.39 1.08
CA CYS A 29 5.79 -6.88 0.23
C CYS A 29 6.71 -8.03 -0.16
N GLN A 30 6.91 -8.19 -1.46
CA GLN A 30 8.02 -8.94 -2.01
C GLN A 30 9.16 -8.01 -2.38
N TYR A 31 10.38 -8.48 -2.13
CA TYR A 31 11.61 -7.78 -2.40
C TYR A 31 12.52 -8.68 -3.25
N GLY A 32 13.28 -8.05 -4.15
CA GLY A 32 14.18 -8.75 -5.07
C GLY A 32 13.57 -9.00 -6.45
N GLY A 33 14.37 -9.60 -7.34
CA GLY A 33 14.03 -9.73 -8.76
C GLY A 33 14.28 -8.44 -9.56
N PRO A 34 13.48 -8.15 -10.59
CA PRO A 34 13.68 -6.97 -11.46
C PRO A 34 13.26 -5.64 -10.82
N VAL A 35 12.72 -5.65 -9.61
CA VAL A 35 12.18 -4.48 -8.89
C VAL A 35 12.82 -4.35 -7.51
N LEU A 36 12.87 -3.14 -6.96
CA LEU A 36 13.36 -2.88 -5.61
C LEU A 36 12.40 -3.43 -4.56
N SER A 37 11.11 -3.13 -4.73
CA SER A 37 10.04 -3.64 -3.89
C SER A 37 8.75 -3.71 -4.68
N LYS A 38 7.90 -4.63 -4.29
CA LYS A 38 6.55 -4.77 -4.78
C LYS A 38 5.65 -5.07 -3.61
N CYS A 39 4.67 -4.21 -3.38
CA CYS A 39 3.84 -4.24 -2.18
C CYS A 39 2.38 -4.07 -2.55
N ASP A 40 1.52 -4.83 -1.89
CA ASP A 40 0.08 -4.64 -2.00
C ASP A 40 -0.47 -3.87 -0.78
N GLY A 41 -1.34 -2.92 -1.06
CA GLY A 41 -2.20 -2.25 -0.08
C GLY A 41 -3.40 -3.12 0.27
N PRO A 42 -4.18 -2.75 1.29
CA PRO A 42 -5.28 -3.58 1.78
C PRO A 42 -6.28 -3.93 0.67
N VAL A 43 -6.88 -5.12 0.75
CA VAL A 43 -7.99 -5.51 -0.12
C VAL A 43 -9.26 -4.72 0.26
N GLN A 44 -9.92 -4.14 -0.74
CA GLN A 44 -11.16 -3.38 -0.63
C GLN A 44 -12.39 -4.31 -0.62
N PRO A 45 -13.56 -3.82 -0.16
CA PRO A 45 -14.78 -4.63 -0.11
C PRO A 45 -15.25 -5.18 -1.47
N ASP A 46 -14.84 -4.55 -2.57
CA ASP A 46 -15.10 -4.98 -3.94
C ASP A 46 -14.09 -6.04 -4.45
N GLY A 47 -13.14 -6.45 -3.61
CA GLY A 47 -12.10 -7.42 -3.93
C GLY A 47 -10.90 -6.84 -4.67
N THR A 48 -10.85 -5.53 -4.88
CA THR A 48 -9.68 -4.86 -5.47
C THR A 48 -8.61 -4.58 -4.43
N TRP A 49 -7.36 -4.36 -4.87
CA TRP A 49 -6.30 -3.86 -4.01
C TRP A 49 -5.35 -2.98 -4.83
N GLN A 50 -4.56 -2.15 -4.17
CA GLN A 50 -3.54 -1.35 -4.84
C GLN A 50 -2.19 -2.07 -4.80
N ARG A 51 -1.56 -2.31 -5.94
CA ARG A 51 -0.18 -2.78 -6.03
C ARG A 51 0.73 -1.61 -6.32
N CYS A 52 1.83 -1.50 -5.59
CA CYS A 52 2.88 -0.50 -5.81
C CYS A 52 4.21 -1.20 -6.06
N VAL A 53 4.90 -0.81 -7.13
CA VAL A 53 6.22 -1.32 -7.49
C VAL A 53 7.21 -0.16 -7.48
N ALA A 54 8.36 -0.38 -6.83
CA ALA A 54 9.50 0.51 -6.91
C ALA A 54 10.57 -0.09 -7.83
N VAL A 55 11.02 0.69 -8.81
CA VAL A 55 12.12 0.36 -9.73
C VAL A 55 13.25 1.38 -9.61
N THR A 56 14.41 1.05 -10.15
CA THR A 56 15.49 2.04 -10.28
C THR A 56 15.34 2.80 -11.60
N ARG A 57 15.21 4.13 -11.54
CA ARG A 57 15.32 5.00 -12.72
C ARG A 57 16.74 5.57 -12.80
N LEU A 58 17.36 5.46 -13.97
CA LEU A 58 18.67 6.07 -14.24
C LEU A 58 18.49 7.54 -14.62
N ILE A 59 19.14 8.43 -13.89
CA ILE A 59 19.13 9.87 -14.15
C ILE A 59 20.50 10.29 -14.70
N PRO A 60 20.58 10.82 -15.93
CA PRO A 60 21.82 11.36 -16.46
C PRO A 60 22.20 12.67 -15.74
N ASN A 61 23.49 12.85 -15.45
CA ASN A 61 24.02 14.06 -14.82
C ASN A 61 25.42 14.37 -15.37
N GLY A 62 25.48 15.31 -16.31
CA GLY A 62 26.73 15.67 -16.98
C GLY A 62 27.37 14.46 -17.67
N ALA A 63 28.60 14.12 -17.27
CA ALA A 63 29.36 12.98 -17.78
C ALA A 63 29.13 11.67 -16.98
N SER A 64 28.18 11.64 -16.05
CA SER A 64 27.87 10.48 -15.20
C SER A 64 26.35 10.25 -15.11
N SER A 65 25.96 9.27 -14.31
CA SER A 65 24.56 8.95 -14.00
C SER A 65 24.42 8.44 -12.57
N TYR A 66 23.22 8.55 -12.02
CA TYR A 66 22.87 7.96 -10.72
C TYR A 66 21.50 7.31 -10.79
N LEU A 67 21.31 6.28 -9.97
CA LEU A 67 20.03 5.58 -9.85
C LEU A 67 19.21 6.22 -8.74
N VAL A 68 17.93 6.48 -9.02
CA VAL A 68 16.94 6.88 -8.01
C VAL A 68 15.82 5.85 -7.93
N PRO A 69 15.24 5.59 -6.75
CA PRO A 69 13.99 4.86 -6.66
C PRO A 69 12.87 5.65 -7.34
N ASP A 70 12.11 4.97 -8.19
CA ASP A 70 10.89 5.49 -8.80
C ASP A 70 9.77 4.48 -8.56
N GLY A 71 8.61 4.98 -8.12
CA GLY A 71 7.48 4.16 -7.72
C GLY A 71 6.27 4.40 -8.59
N HIS A 72 5.57 3.33 -8.94
CA HIS A 72 4.28 3.38 -9.62
C HIS A 72 3.27 2.46 -8.93
N CYS A 73 2.01 2.87 -8.89
CA CYS A 73 0.94 2.10 -8.27
C CYS A 73 -0.26 1.96 -9.20
N GLU A 74 -0.82 0.76 -9.27
CA GLU A 74 -2.04 0.46 -10.02
C GLU A 74 -3.01 -0.33 -9.14
N GLN A 75 -4.29 -0.24 -9.47
CA GLN A 75 -5.29 -1.09 -8.84
C GLN A 75 -5.34 -2.44 -9.58
N LEU A 76 -5.44 -3.52 -8.81
CA LEU A 76 -5.64 -4.88 -9.27
C LEU A 76 -6.93 -5.43 -8.69
N GLY A 77 -7.49 -6.44 -9.34
CA GLY A 77 -8.70 -7.09 -8.90
C GLY A 77 -9.23 -8.07 -9.94
N PRO A 78 -10.36 -8.74 -9.66
CA PRO A 78 -10.91 -9.78 -10.52
C PRO A 78 -11.18 -9.33 -11.96
N ASP A 79 -11.56 -8.06 -12.14
CA ASP A 79 -11.87 -7.46 -13.44
C ASP A 79 -10.76 -6.53 -13.95
N GLN A 80 -9.67 -6.34 -13.19
CA GLN A 80 -8.58 -5.43 -13.55
C GLN A 80 -7.37 -6.24 -14.02
N HIS A 81 -7.06 -6.12 -15.30
CA HIS A 81 -5.94 -6.78 -15.95
C HIS A 81 -4.87 -5.73 -16.30
N PRO A 82 -3.78 -5.61 -15.52
CA PRO A 82 -2.67 -4.72 -15.85
C PRO A 82 -2.10 -5.09 -17.22
N ALA A 83 -1.68 -4.08 -17.99
CA ALA A 83 -1.01 -4.33 -19.27
C ALA A 83 0.36 -4.99 -19.08
N ASP A 84 1.01 -4.75 -17.93
CA ASP A 84 2.27 -5.36 -17.55
C ASP A 84 2.03 -6.62 -16.68
N LEU A 85 2.29 -7.78 -17.27
CA LEU A 85 2.16 -9.06 -16.58
C LEU A 85 3.20 -9.25 -15.48
N ALA A 86 4.40 -8.64 -15.58
CA ALA A 86 5.40 -8.72 -14.54
C ALA A 86 4.99 -7.88 -13.32
N PHE A 87 4.34 -6.74 -13.56
CA PHE A 87 3.68 -5.98 -12.49
C PHE A 87 2.59 -6.80 -11.81
N ALA A 88 1.83 -7.57 -12.58
CA ALA A 88 0.75 -8.41 -12.07
C ALA A 88 1.21 -9.71 -11.39
N ASP A 89 2.47 -10.14 -11.47
CA ASP A 89 2.93 -11.45 -10.94
C ASP A 89 3.57 -11.38 -9.53
N PRO A 90 3.03 -12.00 -8.46
CA PRO A 90 1.96 -13.00 -8.50
C PRO A 90 0.58 -12.39 -8.72
N PRO A 91 -0.32 -13.09 -9.44
CA PRO A 91 -1.64 -12.58 -9.85
C PRO A 91 -2.58 -12.28 -8.68
N GLY A 92 -2.38 -12.93 -7.52
CA GLY A 92 -3.14 -12.66 -6.30
C GLY A 92 -2.56 -11.52 -5.47
N HIS A 93 -3.30 -11.13 -4.43
CA HIS A 93 -2.82 -10.23 -3.38
C HIS A 93 -1.62 -10.84 -2.65
N ILE A 94 -0.63 -10.02 -2.31
CA ILE A 94 0.51 -10.40 -1.49
C ILE A 94 0.17 -10.08 -0.03
N ASP A 95 0.29 -11.07 0.86
CA ASP A 95 0.00 -10.97 2.30
C ASP A 95 1.25 -10.92 3.17
#